data_AF-A0A6J4UUG9-F1
#
_entry.id   AF-A0A6J4UUG9-F1
#
_cell.length_a   1.000
_cell.length_b   1.000
_cell.length_c   1.000
_cell.angle_alpha   90.00
_cell.angle_beta   90.00
_cell.angle_gamma   90.00
#
_symmetry.space_group_name_H-M   'P 1'
#
loop_
_entity.id
_entity.type
_entity.pdbx_description
1 polymer ?
#
loop_
_entity_poly.entity_id
_entity_poly.type
_entity_poly.pdbx_seq_one_letter_code
_entity_poly.pdbx_strand_id
1 'polypeptide(L)'
;MMLPTYNRTNGICDGCLDRTDSGLTRFGELVVDECNRVGLLLDCTHIGRRASLEIIARSAAPVVFSHSNARALVENPRNIDDEQIRACAARGGVIGLAPWGPLVLKAGKTVQPPLDDFIDHIDYVAQLTGSADHIGIGTDMSLGTYPDHEHDPWGEPAWPAVADTYGQLITTDVRSPLRALDGFSNYTHVTNLIDRLGARGYSDTDIGKILGENYLRVFAQVWK
;
A
#
# COMPACT_ATOMS: atom_id res chain seq x y z
N MET A 1 0.90 -6.73 13.71
CA MET A 1 0.13 -6.21 12.56
C MET A 1 -0.39 -7.40 11.77
N MET A 2 -1.58 -7.32 11.20
CA MET A 2 -2.20 -8.42 10.46
C MET A 2 -2.94 -7.85 9.27
N LEU A 3 -2.72 -8.49 8.13
CA LEU A 3 -3.43 -8.29 6.89
C LEU A 3 -4.51 -9.40 6.80
N PRO A 4 -5.81 -9.06 6.95
CA PRO A 4 -6.94 -10.00 6.99
C PRO A 4 -7.07 -10.90 5.77
N THR A 5 -6.74 -10.40 4.57
CA THR A 5 -6.72 -11.19 3.35
C THR A 5 -5.74 -10.66 2.32
N TYR A 6 -5.25 -11.54 1.44
CA TYR A 6 -4.27 -11.22 0.40
C TYR A 6 -4.85 -11.51 -0.98
N ASN A 7 -5.30 -10.47 -1.69
CA ASN A 7 -5.84 -10.46 -3.06
C ASN A 7 -7.15 -11.22 -3.27
N ARG A 8 -7.28 -12.44 -2.74
CA ARG A 8 -8.45 -13.31 -2.83
C ARG A 8 -9.36 -13.14 -1.64
N THR A 9 -10.62 -13.50 -1.80
CA THR A 9 -11.55 -13.68 -0.68
C THR A 9 -11.14 -14.86 0.16
N ASN A 10 -11.21 -14.72 1.48
CA ASN A 10 -11.08 -15.80 2.44
C ASN A 10 -12.24 -15.77 3.44
N GLY A 11 -12.17 -16.57 4.52
CA GLY A 11 -13.24 -16.61 5.52
C GLY A 11 -13.45 -15.31 6.30
N ILE A 12 -12.52 -14.35 6.22
CA ILE A 12 -12.55 -13.07 6.95
C ILE A 12 -13.19 -11.98 6.09
N CYS A 13 -12.70 -11.77 4.87
CA CYS A 13 -13.21 -10.74 3.96
C CYS A 13 -12.79 -10.97 2.49
N ASP A 14 -13.41 -10.20 1.59
CA ASP A 14 -13.07 -10.15 0.17
C ASP A 14 -11.72 -9.42 -0.06
N GLY A 15 -10.92 -9.96 -0.99
CA GLY A 15 -9.67 -9.35 -1.42
C GLY A 15 -9.83 -8.46 -2.65
N CYS A 16 -8.89 -7.55 -2.90
CA CYS A 16 -9.02 -6.52 -3.95
C CYS A 16 -8.93 -7.06 -5.38
N LEU A 17 -8.50 -8.30 -5.58
CA LEU A 17 -8.40 -8.93 -6.91
C LEU A 17 -9.51 -9.94 -7.13
N ASP A 18 -10.35 -10.20 -6.13
CA ASP A 18 -11.48 -11.11 -6.33
C ASP A 18 -12.52 -10.49 -7.28
N ARG A 19 -13.33 -11.34 -7.89
CA ARG A 19 -14.42 -10.93 -8.77
C ARG A 19 -15.54 -10.23 -8.00
N THR A 20 -15.66 -10.50 -6.69
CA THR A 20 -16.66 -9.91 -5.81
C THR A 20 -16.04 -8.93 -4.81
N ASP A 21 -16.86 -8.00 -4.31
CA ASP A 21 -16.49 -7.05 -3.23
C ASP A 21 -17.60 -7.03 -2.17
N SER A 22 -17.77 -8.17 -1.51
CA SER A 22 -18.88 -8.48 -0.60
C SER A 22 -18.71 -7.89 0.80
N GLY A 23 -17.50 -7.43 1.15
CA GLY A 23 -17.20 -6.83 2.44
C GLY A 23 -16.62 -7.81 3.47
N LEU A 24 -16.78 -7.49 4.76
CA LEU A 24 -16.47 -8.38 5.88
C LEU A 24 -17.50 -9.50 5.99
N THR A 25 -17.04 -10.68 6.36
CA THR A 25 -17.94 -11.72 6.87
C THR A 25 -18.29 -11.45 8.33
N ARG A 26 -19.34 -12.11 8.85
CA ARG A 26 -19.64 -12.09 10.29
C ARG A 26 -18.48 -12.60 11.15
N PHE A 27 -17.68 -13.52 10.61
CA PHE A 27 -16.47 -13.97 11.30
C PHE A 27 -15.39 -12.89 11.25
N GLY A 28 -15.21 -12.22 10.12
CA GLY A 28 -14.24 -11.13 9.99
C GLY A 28 -14.53 -9.93 10.88
N GLU A 29 -15.80 -9.63 11.10
CA GLU A 29 -16.25 -8.68 12.12
C GLU A 29 -15.70 -9.01 13.53
N LEU A 30 -15.78 -10.28 13.95
CA LEU A 30 -15.23 -10.73 15.23
C LEU A 30 -13.69 -10.66 15.25
N VAL A 31 -13.04 -10.93 14.11
CA VAL A 31 -11.58 -10.82 13.97
C VAL A 31 -11.12 -9.37 14.14
N VAL A 32 -11.84 -8.39 13.59
CA VAL A 32 -11.55 -6.95 13.79
C VAL A 32 -11.65 -6.58 15.27
N ASP A 33 -12.70 -7.04 15.95
CA ASP A 33 -12.89 -6.77 17.38
C ASP A 33 -11.77 -7.39 18.22
N GLU A 34 -11.36 -8.62 17.88
CA GLU A 34 -10.29 -9.32 18.57
C GLU A 34 -8.93 -8.63 18.35
N CYS A 35 -8.64 -8.15 17.14
CA CYS A 35 -7.45 -7.36 16.85
C CYS A 35 -7.38 -6.11 17.73
N ASN A 36 -8.49 -5.39 17.88
CA ASN A 36 -8.58 -4.25 18.79
C ASN A 36 -8.41 -4.66 20.27
N ARG A 37 -8.95 -5.83 20.66
CA ARG A 37 -8.83 -6.35 22.04
C ARG A 37 -7.38 -6.65 22.40
N VAL A 38 -6.63 -7.29 21.51
CA VAL A 38 -5.24 -7.74 21.77
C VAL A 38 -4.18 -6.69 21.39
N GLY A 39 -4.57 -5.57 20.80
CA GLY A 39 -3.62 -4.52 20.39
C GLY A 39 -2.87 -4.88 19.11
N LEU A 40 -3.55 -5.51 18.16
CA LEU A 40 -2.97 -5.89 16.87
C LEU A 40 -3.43 -4.91 15.78
N LEU A 41 -2.45 -4.26 15.12
CA LEU A 41 -2.71 -3.32 14.03
C LEU A 41 -3.28 -4.02 12.80
N LEU A 42 -4.44 -3.55 12.35
CA LEU A 42 -5.10 -3.98 11.11
C LEU A 42 -4.49 -3.25 9.91
N ASP A 43 -4.19 -4.03 8.88
CA ASP A 43 -3.68 -3.58 7.59
C ASP A 43 -4.69 -3.85 6.49
N CYS A 44 -5.11 -2.80 5.78
CA CYS A 44 -6.11 -2.84 4.72
C CYS A 44 -5.52 -3.02 3.32
N THR A 45 -4.21 -3.13 3.20
CA THR A 45 -3.56 -3.48 1.93
C THR A 45 -4.04 -4.86 1.44
N HIS A 46 -4.18 -5.04 0.12
CA HIS A 46 -4.71 -6.24 -0.54
C HIS A 46 -6.21 -6.57 -0.30
N ILE A 47 -6.91 -5.82 0.55
CA ILE A 47 -8.33 -6.03 0.86
C ILE A 47 -9.23 -5.35 -0.18
N GLY A 48 -10.39 -5.96 -0.48
CA GLY A 48 -11.45 -5.36 -1.27
C GLY A 48 -11.90 -3.99 -0.75
N ARG A 49 -12.38 -3.15 -1.66
CA ARG A 49 -12.73 -1.75 -1.35
C ARG A 49 -13.77 -1.70 -0.22
N ARG A 50 -14.88 -2.42 -0.36
CA ARG A 50 -15.95 -2.45 0.63
C ARG A 50 -15.44 -2.96 1.98
N ALA A 51 -14.72 -4.07 1.98
CA ALA A 51 -14.18 -4.66 3.21
C ALA A 51 -13.22 -3.71 3.94
N SER A 52 -12.34 -3.01 3.21
CA SER A 52 -11.43 -2.02 3.82
C SER A 52 -12.18 -0.87 4.50
N LEU A 53 -13.24 -0.34 3.88
CA LEU A 53 -14.07 0.72 4.46
C LEU A 53 -14.85 0.23 5.69
N GLU A 54 -15.40 -0.98 5.64
CA GLU A 54 -16.08 -1.60 6.79
C GLU A 54 -15.12 -1.86 7.96
N ILE A 55 -13.89 -2.30 7.69
CA ILE A 55 -12.83 -2.45 8.71
C ILE A 55 -12.49 -1.09 9.34
N ILE A 56 -12.25 -0.06 8.52
CA ILE A 56 -11.94 1.31 9.00
C ILE A 56 -13.07 1.85 9.90
N ALA A 57 -14.33 1.63 9.50
CA ALA A 57 -15.49 2.07 10.26
C ALA A 57 -15.69 1.31 11.57
N ARG A 58 -15.42 -0.01 11.57
CA ARG A 58 -15.59 -0.86 12.76
C ARG A 58 -14.45 -0.74 13.77
N SER A 59 -13.22 -0.55 13.28
CA SER A 59 -12.04 -0.60 14.14
C SER A 59 -12.05 0.49 15.21
N ALA A 60 -11.82 0.09 16.47
CA ALA A 60 -11.73 1.00 17.60
C ALA A 60 -10.43 1.82 17.60
N ALA A 61 -9.38 1.31 16.96
CA ALA A 61 -8.09 1.97 16.78
C ALA A 61 -7.81 2.27 15.29
N PRO A 62 -6.85 3.17 14.97
CA PRO A 62 -6.46 3.43 13.59
C PRO A 62 -6.00 2.18 12.86
N VAL A 63 -6.19 2.17 11.55
CA VAL A 63 -5.68 1.13 10.65
C VAL A 63 -4.63 1.73 9.71
N VAL A 64 -3.95 0.87 8.96
CA VAL A 64 -3.01 1.31 7.91
C VAL A 64 -3.36 0.70 6.56
N PHE A 65 -2.93 1.36 5.49
CA PHE A 65 -2.61 0.70 4.24
C PHE A 65 -1.10 0.62 4.16
N SER A 66 -0.50 -0.49 4.56
CA SER A 66 0.96 -0.64 4.63
C SER A 66 1.73 -0.40 3.33
N HIS A 67 1.18 -0.77 2.16
CA HIS A 67 1.82 -0.63 0.84
C HIS A 67 0.76 -0.56 -0.28
N SER A 68 0.17 0.62 -0.47
CA SER A 68 -0.82 0.91 -1.52
C SER A 68 -0.68 2.35 -2.00
N ASN A 69 -0.96 2.62 -3.28
CA ASN A 69 -0.87 3.97 -3.86
C ASN A 69 -2.24 4.54 -4.25
N ALA A 70 -2.26 5.81 -4.66
CA ALA A 70 -3.48 6.50 -5.09
C ALA A 70 -3.97 6.05 -6.48
N ARG A 71 -5.19 5.53 -6.55
CA ARG A 71 -5.82 5.04 -7.80
C ARG A 71 -6.08 6.16 -8.81
N ALA A 72 -6.28 7.39 -8.33
CA ALA A 72 -6.50 8.55 -9.18
C ALA A 72 -5.32 8.87 -10.11
N LEU A 73 -4.08 8.49 -9.73
CA LEU A 73 -2.90 8.69 -10.57
C LEU A 73 -2.59 7.48 -11.46
N VAL A 74 -2.81 6.27 -10.93
CA VAL A 74 -2.57 5.01 -11.64
C VAL A 74 -3.73 4.06 -11.34
N GLU A 75 -4.52 3.77 -12.38
CA GLU A 75 -5.67 2.85 -12.30
C GLU A 75 -5.17 1.39 -12.20
N ASN A 76 -4.85 0.99 -10.98
CA ASN A 76 -4.46 -0.37 -10.63
C ASN A 76 -5.43 -0.90 -9.56
N PRO A 77 -5.92 -2.16 -9.65
CA PRO A 77 -6.84 -2.71 -8.65
C PRO A 77 -6.23 -2.76 -7.22
N ARG A 78 -4.90 -2.74 -7.09
CA ARG A 78 -4.18 -2.65 -5.80
C ARG A 78 -4.06 -1.22 -5.24
N ASN A 79 -4.27 -0.22 -6.08
CA ASN A 79 -4.32 1.18 -5.66
C ASN A 79 -5.70 1.51 -5.07
N ILE A 80 -5.69 2.36 -4.06
CA ILE A 80 -6.86 2.73 -3.26
C ILE A 80 -7.45 4.05 -3.75
N ASP A 81 -8.77 4.19 -3.63
CA ASP A 81 -9.45 5.41 -4.04
C ASP A 81 -9.44 6.50 -2.95
N ASP A 82 -9.92 7.69 -3.32
CA ASP A 82 -9.95 8.83 -2.42
C ASP A 82 -10.84 8.60 -1.18
N GLU A 83 -11.89 7.76 -1.27
CA GLU A 83 -12.76 7.47 -0.13
C GLU A 83 -11.98 6.64 0.90
N GLN A 84 -11.26 5.61 0.44
CA GLN A 84 -10.40 4.79 1.30
C GLN A 84 -9.29 5.63 1.95
N ILE A 85 -8.65 6.53 1.19
CA ILE A 85 -7.59 7.43 1.72
C ILE A 85 -8.18 8.36 2.80
N ARG A 86 -9.28 9.05 2.50
CA ARG A 86 -9.92 9.97 3.45
C ARG A 86 -10.44 9.24 4.69
N ALA A 87 -11.03 8.07 4.54
CA ALA A 87 -11.55 7.27 5.66
C ALA A 87 -10.42 6.83 6.60
N CYS A 88 -9.29 6.37 6.04
CA CYS A 88 -8.11 6.01 6.81
C CYS A 88 -7.54 7.22 7.56
N ALA A 89 -7.33 8.35 6.86
CA ALA A 89 -6.81 9.58 7.46
C ALA A 89 -7.72 10.13 8.56
N ALA A 90 -9.04 10.16 8.35
CA ALA A 90 -10.01 10.63 9.34
C ALA A 90 -10.03 9.82 10.64
N ARG A 91 -9.54 8.57 10.60
CA ARG A 91 -9.39 7.69 11.78
C ARG A 91 -7.97 7.72 12.36
N GLY A 92 -7.11 8.64 11.91
CA GLY A 92 -5.72 8.75 12.38
C GLY A 92 -4.78 7.72 11.75
N GLY A 93 -5.21 7.02 10.70
CA GLY A 93 -4.42 5.98 10.04
C GLY A 93 -3.27 6.52 9.20
N VAL A 94 -2.56 5.60 8.54
CA VAL A 94 -1.42 5.90 7.65
C VAL A 94 -1.57 5.15 6.33
N ILE A 95 -1.29 5.83 5.24
CA ILE A 95 -1.15 5.29 3.89
C ILE A 95 0.35 5.17 3.60
N GLY A 96 0.84 3.95 3.72
CA GLY A 96 2.15 3.52 3.26
C GLY A 96 2.18 3.44 1.75
N LEU A 97 2.83 4.40 1.11
CA LEU A 97 3.00 4.43 -0.33
C LEU A 97 4.16 3.53 -0.74
N ALA A 98 3.95 2.77 -1.81
CA ALA A 98 4.87 1.75 -2.31
C ALA A 98 5.58 2.20 -3.60
N PRO A 99 6.92 2.27 -3.63
CA PRO A 99 7.73 2.50 -4.82
C PRO A 99 7.85 1.22 -5.68
N TRP A 100 6.73 0.54 -5.92
CA TRP A 100 6.65 -0.64 -6.78
C TRP A 100 6.14 -0.24 -8.15
N GLY A 101 6.95 -0.47 -9.19
CA GLY A 101 6.73 0.02 -10.55
C GLY A 101 5.32 -0.23 -11.11
N PRO A 102 4.73 -1.44 -10.95
CA PRO A 102 3.36 -1.71 -11.39
C PRO A 102 2.27 -0.80 -10.79
N LEU A 103 2.49 -0.25 -9.59
CA LEU A 103 1.54 0.69 -8.94
C LEU A 103 1.80 2.16 -9.30
N VAL A 104 2.89 2.44 -10.03
CA VAL A 104 3.37 3.80 -10.35
C VAL A 104 3.43 4.04 -11.87
N LEU A 105 3.41 2.99 -12.70
CA LEU A 105 3.42 3.12 -14.16
C LEU A 105 2.16 3.81 -14.67
N LYS A 106 2.31 5.10 -15.01
CA LYS A 106 1.25 5.93 -15.60
C LYS A 106 0.83 5.41 -16.98
N ALA A 107 -0.45 5.55 -17.32
CA ALA A 107 -0.99 5.11 -18.60
C ALA A 107 -0.22 5.72 -19.79
N GLY A 108 0.07 4.88 -20.80
CA GLY A 108 0.81 5.28 -22.01
C GLY A 108 2.33 5.41 -21.83
N LYS A 109 2.87 5.23 -20.62
CA LYS A 109 4.32 5.13 -20.41
C LYS A 109 4.81 3.72 -20.68
N THR A 110 6.02 3.61 -21.23
CA THR A 110 6.66 2.36 -21.62
C THR A 110 8.08 2.22 -21.07
N VAL A 111 8.44 3.03 -20.08
CA VAL A 111 9.76 3.03 -19.44
C VAL A 111 9.59 2.88 -17.94
N GLN A 112 10.65 2.43 -17.25
CA GLN A 112 10.67 2.31 -15.81
C GLN A 112 10.25 3.64 -15.17
N PRO A 113 9.26 3.66 -14.26
CA PRO A 113 8.82 4.91 -13.65
C PRO A 113 9.95 5.57 -12.84
N PRO A 114 10.22 6.87 -13.02
CA PRO A 114 11.18 7.59 -12.18
C PRO A 114 10.61 7.80 -10.78
N LEU A 115 11.51 8.01 -9.80
CA LEU A 115 11.17 8.34 -8.41
C LEU A 115 10.15 9.50 -8.31
N ASP A 116 10.19 10.47 -9.23
CA ASP A 116 9.21 11.56 -9.26
C ASP A 116 7.77 11.11 -9.44
N ASP A 117 7.52 10.08 -10.24
CA ASP A 117 6.16 9.57 -10.45
C ASP A 117 5.60 8.97 -9.15
N PHE A 118 6.46 8.45 -8.28
CA PHE A 118 6.08 8.00 -6.94
C PHE A 118 5.88 9.16 -5.98
N ILE A 119 6.71 10.20 -6.03
CA ILE A 119 6.53 11.39 -5.21
C ILE A 119 5.22 12.11 -5.57
N ASP A 120 4.75 12.02 -6.81
CA ASP A 120 3.42 12.53 -7.17
C ASP A 120 2.30 11.84 -6.37
N HIS A 121 2.44 10.55 -6.00
CA HIS A 121 1.49 9.90 -5.09
C HIS A 121 1.59 10.44 -3.66
N ILE A 122 2.79 10.79 -3.19
CA ILE A 122 2.99 11.46 -1.88
C ILE A 122 2.28 12.81 -1.89
N ASP A 123 2.54 13.62 -2.92
CA ASP A 123 1.91 14.93 -3.12
C ASP A 123 0.39 14.83 -3.19
N TYR A 124 -0.13 13.84 -3.92
CA TYR A 124 -1.56 13.61 -4.05
C TYR A 124 -2.20 13.31 -2.69
N VAL A 125 -1.62 12.39 -1.90
CA VAL A 125 -2.16 12.06 -0.56
C VAL A 125 -2.03 13.25 0.39
N ALA A 126 -0.92 13.99 0.34
CA ALA A 126 -0.71 15.19 1.15
C ALA A 126 -1.76 16.27 0.85
N GLN A 127 -2.03 16.52 -0.43
CA GLN A 127 -3.07 17.47 -0.87
C GLN A 127 -4.47 16.99 -0.49
N LEU A 128 -4.74 15.70 -0.67
CA LEU A 128 -6.05 15.10 -0.39
C LEU A 128 -6.40 15.12 1.11
N THR A 129 -5.40 14.92 1.97
CA THR A 129 -5.55 14.89 3.43
C THR A 129 -5.20 16.21 4.12
N GLY A 130 -4.63 17.17 3.37
CA GLY A 130 -4.23 18.48 3.84
C GLY A 130 -2.91 18.52 4.64
N SER A 131 -2.20 17.40 4.79
CA SER A 131 -0.93 17.34 5.54
C SER A 131 -0.13 16.07 5.23
N ALA A 132 1.10 16.01 5.73
CA ALA A 132 1.92 14.80 5.70
C ALA A 132 1.60 13.78 6.83
N ASP A 133 0.66 14.07 7.73
CA ASP A 133 0.45 13.32 9.00
C ASP A 133 -0.11 11.90 8.82
N HIS A 134 -0.52 11.56 7.59
CA HIS A 134 -1.15 10.29 7.22
C HIS A 134 -0.36 9.53 6.16
N ILE A 135 0.88 9.93 5.89
CA ILE A 135 1.71 9.34 4.85
C ILE A 135 2.82 8.50 5.49
N GLY A 136 3.09 7.34 4.90
CA GLY A 136 4.23 6.50 5.24
C GLY A 136 4.89 5.93 3.99
N ILE A 137 6.03 5.25 4.16
CA ILE A 137 6.67 4.46 3.10
C ILE A 137 6.54 2.98 3.42
N GLY A 138 5.99 2.21 2.48
CA GLY A 138 5.92 0.75 2.54
C GLY A 138 6.56 0.17 1.29
N THR A 139 7.85 -0.14 1.34
CA THR A 139 8.63 -0.31 0.10
C THR A 139 8.19 -1.47 -0.78
N ASP A 140 7.54 -2.49 -0.19
CA ASP A 140 7.23 -3.78 -0.82
C ASP A 140 8.47 -4.46 -1.44
N MET A 141 9.66 -4.05 -0.99
CA MET A 141 10.93 -4.65 -1.37
C MET A 141 11.22 -5.84 -0.46
N SER A 142 11.88 -6.85 -1.02
CA SER A 142 12.42 -8.00 -0.26
C SER A 142 13.95 -7.88 -0.16
N LEU A 143 14.51 -8.04 1.04
CA LEU A 143 15.96 -8.14 1.24
C LEU A 143 16.46 -9.49 0.69
N GLY A 144 17.01 -9.48 -0.52
CA GLY A 144 17.50 -10.68 -1.22
C GLY A 144 16.57 -11.10 -2.35
N THR A 145 16.36 -12.41 -2.52
CA THR A 145 15.45 -12.94 -3.55
C THR A 145 14.13 -13.36 -2.92
N TYR A 146 13.01 -13.16 -3.62
CA TYR A 146 11.80 -13.94 -3.36
C TYR A 146 12.20 -15.42 -3.31
N PRO A 147 11.89 -16.17 -2.23
CA PRO A 147 12.19 -17.59 -2.17
C PRO A 147 11.58 -18.26 -3.40
N ASP A 148 12.29 -19.22 -4.01
CA ASP A 148 11.69 -20.04 -5.05
C ASP A 148 10.46 -20.73 -4.45
N HIS A 149 9.28 -20.29 -4.87
CA HIS A 149 8.04 -20.98 -4.58
C HIS A 149 7.83 -21.95 -5.73
N GLU A 150 7.68 -23.23 -5.41
CA GLU A 150 7.17 -24.18 -6.39
C GLU A 150 5.82 -23.63 -6.87
N HIS A 151 5.70 -23.48 -8.19
CA HIS A 151 4.46 -23.07 -8.82
C HIS A 151 3.39 -24.05 -8.35
N ASP A 152 2.47 -23.59 -7.48
CA ASP A 152 1.38 -24.43 -7.01
C ASP A 152 0.66 -24.97 -8.28
N PRO A 153 0.61 -26.29 -8.50
CA PRO A 153 -0.02 -26.88 -9.69
C PRO A 153 -1.55 -26.69 -9.69
N TRP A 154 -2.12 -26.31 -8.54
CA TRP A 154 -3.48 -25.82 -8.36
C TRP A 154 -3.52 -24.30 -8.11
N GLY A 155 -2.40 -23.64 -8.41
CA GLY A 155 -2.07 -22.28 -7.99
C GLY A 155 -3.05 -21.24 -8.48
N GLU A 156 -2.98 -20.09 -7.84
CA GLU A 156 -3.84 -18.95 -8.12
C GLU A 156 -3.92 -18.71 -9.64
N PRO A 157 -5.12 -18.53 -10.21
CA PRO A 157 -5.20 -18.02 -11.57
C PRO A 157 -4.35 -16.76 -11.63
N ALA A 158 -3.53 -16.63 -12.69
CA ALA A 158 -2.75 -15.42 -12.88
C ALA A 158 -3.68 -14.22 -12.71
N TRP A 159 -3.23 -13.21 -11.95
CA TRP A 159 -3.94 -11.94 -11.79
C TRP A 159 -3.36 -10.94 -12.80
N PRO A 160 -3.72 -11.00 -14.10
CA PRO A 160 -3.09 -10.17 -15.12
C PRO A 160 -3.25 -8.68 -14.80
N ALA A 161 -4.31 -8.27 -14.12
CA ALA A 161 -4.62 -6.86 -13.93
C ALA A 161 -3.57 -6.04 -13.12
N VAL A 162 -2.73 -6.66 -12.28
CA VAL A 162 -1.84 -5.89 -11.39
C VAL A 162 -0.51 -5.53 -12.05
N ALA A 163 0.16 -6.50 -12.68
CA ALA A 163 1.53 -6.33 -13.16
C ALA A 163 1.75 -6.78 -14.60
N ASP A 164 0.73 -7.28 -15.32
CA ASP A 164 0.89 -7.81 -16.68
C ASP A 164 1.35 -6.72 -17.66
N THR A 165 0.68 -5.57 -17.67
CA THR A 165 1.09 -4.42 -18.48
C THR A 165 2.53 -4.00 -18.18
N TYR A 166 2.92 -3.98 -16.90
CA TYR A 166 4.29 -3.68 -16.52
C TYR A 166 5.27 -4.76 -17.01
N GLY A 167 4.89 -6.02 -16.91
CA GLY A 167 5.65 -7.18 -17.37
C GLY A 167 5.94 -7.13 -18.86
N GLN A 168 4.93 -6.79 -19.65
CA GLN A 168 5.02 -6.68 -21.11
C GLN A 168 5.88 -5.50 -21.57
N LEU A 169 5.82 -4.38 -20.85
CA LEU A 169 6.49 -3.15 -21.26
C LEU A 169 7.92 -3.04 -20.73
N ILE A 170 8.19 -3.54 -19.51
CA ILE A 170 9.44 -3.27 -18.78
C ILE A 170 10.21 -4.56 -18.49
N THR A 171 9.63 -5.46 -17.69
CA THR A 171 10.31 -6.70 -17.30
C THR A 171 9.34 -7.74 -16.76
N THR A 172 9.41 -8.95 -17.31
CA THR A 172 8.71 -10.13 -16.77
C THR A 172 9.47 -10.79 -15.61
N ASP A 173 10.74 -10.43 -15.41
CA ASP A 173 11.55 -10.96 -14.32
C ASP A 173 11.11 -10.32 -13.00
N VAL A 174 10.49 -11.12 -12.15
CA VAL A 174 9.99 -10.68 -10.84
C VAL A 174 11.11 -10.26 -9.88
N ARG A 175 12.36 -10.67 -10.14
CA ARG A 175 13.56 -10.33 -9.36
C ARG A 175 14.33 -9.14 -9.93
N SER A 176 13.93 -8.63 -11.10
CA SER A 176 14.63 -7.53 -11.73
C SER A 176 14.53 -6.26 -10.89
N PRO A 177 15.63 -5.49 -10.71
CA PRO A 177 15.58 -4.18 -10.07
C PRO A 177 14.68 -3.19 -10.83
N LEU A 178 14.38 -3.49 -12.10
CA LEU A 178 13.41 -2.73 -12.91
C LEU A 178 11.96 -2.89 -12.42
N ARG A 179 11.68 -3.76 -11.44
CA ARG A 179 10.36 -3.87 -10.78
C ARG A 179 10.11 -2.74 -9.78
N ALA A 180 11.17 -2.08 -9.32
CA ALA A 180 11.11 -0.88 -8.50
C ALA A 180 11.29 0.37 -9.38
N LEU A 181 11.54 1.53 -8.78
CA LEU A 181 11.64 2.81 -9.49
C LEU A 181 13.05 3.12 -9.95
N ASP A 182 13.17 3.88 -11.04
CA ASP A 182 14.43 4.54 -11.37
C ASP A 182 14.73 5.62 -10.32
N GLY A 183 15.92 5.53 -9.71
CA GLY A 183 16.31 6.34 -8.55
C GLY A 183 15.86 5.82 -7.18
N PHE A 184 15.04 4.76 -7.09
CA PHE A 184 14.70 4.11 -5.81
C PHE A 184 14.40 2.61 -5.98
N SER A 185 15.44 1.84 -6.31
CA SER A 185 15.36 0.39 -6.55
C SER A 185 15.89 -0.48 -5.41
N ASN A 186 16.44 0.12 -4.36
CA ASN A 186 16.93 -0.57 -3.17
C ASN A 186 16.85 0.34 -1.94
N TYR A 187 17.03 -0.24 -0.75
CA TYR A 187 16.89 0.49 0.52
C TYR A 187 17.93 1.59 0.73
N THR A 188 19.13 1.50 0.15
CA THR A 188 20.15 2.56 0.31
C THR A 188 19.78 3.82 -0.46
N HIS A 189 18.89 3.72 -1.44
CA HIS A 189 18.37 4.86 -2.21
C HIS A 189 17.30 5.66 -1.45
N VAL A 190 17.01 5.35 -0.18
CA VAL A 190 16.13 6.19 0.66
C VAL A 190 16.61 7.64 0.75
N THR A 191 17.93 7.87 0.63
CA THR A 191 18.50 9.22 0.57
C THR A 191 18.03 10.00 -0.66
N ASN A 192 17.85 9.33 -1.80
CA ASN A 192 17.32 9.97 -3.00
C ASN A 192 15.87 10.42 -2.75
N LEU A 193 15.05 9.62 -2.08
CA LEU A 193 13.70 10.04 -1.68
C LEU A 193 13.74 11.29 -0.80
N ILE A 194 14.62 11.33 0.20
CA ILE A 194 14.79 12.48 1.10
C ILE A 194 15.15 13.75 0.32
N ASP A 195 16.18 13.67 -0.53
CA ASP A 195 16.64 14.81 -1.33
C ASP A 195 15.53 15.32 -2.26
N ARG A 196 14.78 14.40 -2.89
CA ARG A 196 13.69 14.76 -3.80
C ARG A 196 12.47 15.33 -3.09
N LEU A 197 12.13 14.84 -1.89
CA LEU A 197 11.09 15.44 -1.05
C LEU A 197 11.48 16.85 -0.60
N GLY A 198 12.73 17.05 -0.17
CA GLY A 198 13.24 18.38 0.14
C GLY A 198 13.17 19.35 -1.05
N ALA A 199 13.54 18.87 -2.25
CA ALA A 199 13.43 19.65 -3.48
C ALA A 199 11.98 19.97 -3.89
N ARG A 200 11.00 19.16 -3.43
CA ARG A 200 9.55 19.39 -3.60
C ARG A 200 8.95 20.31 -2.53
N GLY A 201 9.75 20.73 -1.55
CA GLY A 201 9.36 21.70 -0.53
C GLY A 201 8.84 21.10 0.77
N TYR A 202 8.96 19.78 0.98
CA TYR A 202 8.69 19.18 2.29
C TYR A 202 9.73 19.62 3.29
N SER A 203 9.28 20.00 4.50
CA SER A 203 10.18 20.34 5.60
C SER A 203 10.84 19.07 6.17
N ASP A 204 11.96 19.22 6.88
CA ASP A 204 12.59 18.10 7.60
C ASP A 204 11.61 17.41 8.58
N THR A 205 10.67 18.19 9.15
CA THR A 205 9.60 17.65 10.00
C THR A 205 8.63 16.78 9.20
N ASP A 206 8.20 17.22 8.02
CA ASP A 206 7.31 16.40 7.18
C ASP A 206 8.01 15.16 6.63
N ILE A 207 9.30 15.27 6.30
CA ILE A 207 10.11 14.13 5.87
C ILE A 207 10.24 13.12 7.02
N GLY A 208 10.50 13.55 8.25
CA GLY A 208 10.53 12.67 9.42
C GLY A 208 9.22 11.91 9.63
N LYS A 209 8.08 12.60 9.49
CA LYS A 209 6.74 12.01 9.50
C LYS A 209 6.57 10.92 8.45
N ILE A 210 6.86 11.25 7.18
CA ILE A 210 6.73 10.34 6.03
C ILE A 210 7.63 9.10 6.18
N LEU A 211 8.86 9.28 6.68
CA LEU A 211 9.82 8.18 6.81
C LEU A 211 9.50 7.21 7.95
N GLY A 212 8.74 7.62 8.97
CA GLY A 212 8.36 6.68 10.01
C GLY A 212 7.65 7.23 11.24
N GLU A 213 7.73 8.53 11.55
CA GLU A 213 7.12 9.03 12.79
C GLU A 213 5.60 8.86 12.80
N ASN A 214 4.95 8.91 11.62
CA ASN A 214 3.52 8.61 11.49
C ASN A 214 3.19 7.14 11.82
N TYR A 215 4.03 6.20 11.39
CA TYR A 215 3.88 4.79 11.76
C TYR A 215 4.08 4.59 13.26
N LEU A 216 5.12 5.20 13.84
CA LEU A 216 5.38 5.14 15.29
C LEU A 216 4.19 5.68 16.10
N ARG A 217 3.57 6.78 15.63
CA ARG A 217 2.35 7.33 16.21
C ARG A 217 1.21 6.31 16.20
N VAL A 218 0.95 5.63 15.07
CA VAL A 218 -0.10 4.60 14.98
C VAL A 218 0.23 3.41 15.87
N PHE A 219 1.47 2.92 15.88
CA PHE A 219 1.88 1.79 16.72
C PHE A 219 1.67 2.09 18.20
N ALA A 220 2.04 3.28 18.66
CA ALA A 220 1.82 3.72 20.04
C ALA A 220 0.34 3.82 20.43
N GLN A 221 -0.57 4.03 19.47
CA GLN A 221 -2.01 4.07 19.72
C GLN A 221 -2.67 2.69 19.74
N VAL A 222 -2.07 1.70 19.07
CA VAL A 222 -2.67 0.38 18.87
C VAL A 222 -2.08 -0.70 19.79
N TRP A 223 -0.76 -0.73 19.94
CA TRP A 223 -0.08 -1.79 20.68
C TRP A 223 -0.24 -1.59 22.19
N LYS A 224 -0.46 -2.70 22.90
CA LYS A 224 -0.68 -2.75 24.36
C LYS A 224 0.49 -3.42 25.06
#